data_AF-A0A357YK25-F1
#
_entry.id   AF-A0A357YK25-F1
#
_cell.length_a   1.000
_cell.length_b   1.000
_cell.length_c   1.000
_cell.angle_alpha   90.00
_cell.angle_beta   90.00
_cell.angle_gamma   90.00
#
_symmetry.space_group_name_H-M   'P 1'
#
loop_
_entity.id
_entity.type
_entity.pdbx_description
1 polymer ?
#
loop_
_entity_poly.entity_id
_entity_poly.type
_entity_poly.pdbx_seq_one_letter_code
_entity_poly.pdbx_strand_id
1 'polypeptide(L)'
;MKKTVYILCIINLIMISCTGDNSPKSLFNGGNSEQWETTGDVVVQNNVITLNEGSSLVLKKGDYKNFELNVKARTNGNGKGYIAFHTDNAEDGYRVTLNNDLESSQWWTKTGSLLSVRNLTKSTVKTDEWFDMDIRVEGKVINVLVNGNPVVEYIEPASTYRTEEHASKLLSSGKFAIKSTEGTIEIESINVTPLNSTVDVALQQTLAIDETTDHIIKLHQDNFPVLDYHVHLKGLTAEEAGIQARYYGINYALAPNCGIGFPITNDDEVIEYLEEMEGQPFIQAMQGEGREWPQTFSAEVRSMFDYVFTDAMTFTDTKGRRTRLWMPEEVFIENEQQYMDLIVQKIVDVMQEPMDVYVNPNFLPEVMSDRYDEFWTEERMDKVIKAMVETKKVLEINNRYEIPNKAFILKAKDAGLKFTFGTNNADGDFGKLEYCIRMKEECGLTAEDMYKPNMKI
;
A
#
# COMPACT_ATOMS: atom_id res chain seq x y z
N MET A 1 84.41 26.71 13.53
CA MET A 1 82.98 26.80 13.14
C MET A 1 82.56 25.44 12.58
N LYS A 2 81.88 24.63 13.40
CA LYS A 2 81.40 23.28 13.05
C LYS A 2 79.97 23.39 12.51
N LYS A 3 79.69 22.85 11.32
CA LYS A 3 78.33 22.67 10.81
C LYS A 3 77.94 21.19 10.96
N THR A 4 76.96 20.95 11.82
CA THR A 4 76.39 19.63 12.11
C THR A 4 75.27 19.34 11.12
N VAL A 5 75.34 18.18 10.47
CA VAL A 5 74.32 17.64 9.57
C VAL A 5 73.18 17.05 10.41
N TYR A 6 71.94 17.46 10.16
CA TYR A 6 70.75 16.81 10.71
C TYR A 6 70.16 15.87 9.65
N ILE A 7 70.16 14.57 9.96
CA ILE A 7 69.45 13.52 9.23
C ILE A 7 68.00 13.52 9.73
N LEU A 8 67.06 13.83 8.85
CA LEU A 8 65.63 13.75 9.12
C LEU A 8 65.13 12.34 8.76
N CYS A 9 64.92 11.49 9.76
CA CYS A 9 64.26 10.19 9.59
C CYS A 9 62.76 10.42 9.36
N ILE A 10 62.30 10.18 8.13
CA ILE A 10 60.88 10.06 7.80
C ILE A 10 60.41 8.68 8.28
N ILE A 11 59.64 8.67 9.37
CA ILE A 11 58.87 7.50 9.80
C ILE A 11 57.63 7.44 8.91
N ASN A 12 57.62 6.49 7.97
CA ASN A 12 56.41 6.11 7.25
C ASN A 12 55.48 5.39 8.25
N LEU A 13 54.49 6.11 8.77
CA LEU A 13 53.32 5.47 9.40
C LEU A 13 52.53 4.80 8.27
N ILE A 14 52.64 3.47 8.19
CA ILE A 14 51.70 2.66 7.41
C ILE A 14 50.36 2.74 8.16
N MET A 15 49.49 3.64 7.71
CA MET A 15 48.07 3.59 8.04
C MET A 15 47.51 2.32 7.41
N ILE A 16 47.43 1.24 8.18
CA ILE A 16 46.60 0.09 7.83
C ILE A 16 45.17 0.60 7.91
N SER A 17 44.65 1.07 6.77
CA SER A 17 43.22 1.24 6.61
C SER A 17 42.60 -0.14 6.83
N CYS A 18 41.80 -0.28 7.90
CA CYS A 18 40.92 -1.42 8.06
C CYS A 18 39.89 -1.36 6.93
N THR A 19 40.23 -1.90 5.76
CA THR A 19 39.24 -2.25 4.75
C THR A 19 38.38 -3.33 5.39
N GLY A 20 37.16 -2.98 5.80
CA GLY A 20 36.18 -3.94 6.29
C GLY A 20 36.03 -5.07 5.28
N ASP A 21 35.99 -6.31 5.76
CA ASP A 21 35.76 -7.47 4.93
C ASP A 21 34.32 -7.45 4.38
N ASN A 22 34.20 -7.03 3.12
CA ASN A 22 32.96 -6.94 2.35
C ASN A 22 32.66 -8.22 1.56
N SER A 23 33.36 -9.32 1.82
CA SER A 23 32.99 -10.60 1.22
C SER A 23 31.58 -11.00 1.68
N PRO A 24 30.78 -11.65 0.80
CA PRO A 24 29.52 -12.26 1.20
C PRO A 24 29.73 -13.25 2.35
N LYS A 25 28.84 -13.20 3.35
CA LYS A 25 28.87 -14.03 4.55
C LYS A 25 27.54 -14.78 4.68
N SER A 26 27.62 -16.09 4.88
CA SER A 26 26.43 -16.87 5.23
C SER A 26 26.17 -16.79 6.74
N LEU A 27 25.00 -16.28 7.11
CA LEU A 27 24.51 -16.24 8.49
C LEU A 27 23.66 -17.48 8.82
N PHE A 28 23.13 -18.14 7.79
CA PHE A 28 22.53 -19.47 7.84
C PHE A 28 22.50 -20.09 6.43
N ASN A 29 22.89 -21.35 6.29
CA ASN A 29 22.87 -22.11 5.03
C ASN A 29 22.46 -23.57 5.23
N GLY A 30 21.54 -23.82 6.18
CA GLY A 30 21.11 -25.17 6.51
C GLY A 30 21.95 -25.91 7.54
N GLY A 31 22.99 -25.27 8.08
CA GLY A 31 23.76 -25.81 9.20
C GLY A 31 23.03 -25.70 10.53
N ASN A 32 23.76 -25.28 11.56
CA ASN A 32 23.21 -24.98 12.88
C ASN A 32 22.86 -23.48 13.02
N SER A 33 22.17 -23.13 14.10
CA SER A 33 21.85 -21.74 14.46
C SER A 33 22.87 -21.10 15.41
N GLU A 34 24.12 -21.58 15.49
CA GLU A 34 25.10 -21.11 16.50
C GLU A 34 25.43 -19.62 16.40
N GLN A 35 25.30 -19.02 15.21
CA GLN A 35 25.48 -17.57 15.00
C GLN A 35 24.36 -16.74 15.63
N TRP A 36 23.24 -17.37 15.98
CA TRP A 36 22.01 -16.74 16.46
C TRP A 36 21.77 -17.08 17.93
N GLU A 37 21.28 -16.09 18.66
CA GLU A 37 20.63 -16.27 19.95
C GLU A 37 19.15 -16.53 19.70
N THR A 38 18.67 -17.66 20.19
CA THR A 38 17.31 -18.15 19.96
C THR A 38 16.47 -17.94 21.22
N THR A 39 15.26 -17.41 21.08
CA THR A 39 14.27 -17.29 22.16
C THR A 39 12.97 -17.94 21.73
N GLY A 40 12.27 -18.61 22.66
CA GLY A 40 11.04 -19.33 22.37
C GLY A 40 11.27 -20.67 21.68
N ASP A 41 10.25 -21.12 20.94
CA ASP A 41 10.26 -22.40 20.23
C ASP A 41 10.87 -22.25 18.83
N VAL A 42 12.17 -22.55 18.75
CA VAL A 42 12.96 -22.54 17.51
C VAL A 42 13.50 -23.94 17.25
N VAL A 43 13.18 -24.50 16.08
CA VAL A 43 13.64 -25.83 15.67
C VAL A 43 14.55 -25.69 14.46
N VAL A 44 15.68 -26.41 14.46
CA VAL A 44 16.55 -26.52 13.28
C VAL A 44 16.54 -27.96 12.80
N GLN A 45 15.93 -28.22 11.65
CA GLN A 45 15.82 -29.55 11.07
C GLN A 45 15.80 -29.46 9.55
N ASN A 46 16.36 -30.47 8.87
CA ASN A 46 16.34 -30.58 7.40
C ASN A 46 16.83 -29.30 6.70
N ASN A 47 17.89 -28.68 7.24
CA ASN A 47 18.47 -27.45 6.72
C ASN A 47 17.56 -26.20 6.80
N VAL A 48 16.52 -26.22 7.62
CA VAL A 48 15.58 -25.11 7.82
C VAL A 48 15.54 -24.73 9.30
N ILE A 49 15.47 -23.42 9.58
CA ILE A 49 15.08 -22.91 10.89
C ILE A 49 13.57 -22.66 10.87
N THR A 50 12.84 -23.31 11.76
CA THR A 50 11.41 -23.08 12.00
C THR A 50 11.27 -22.24 13.27
N LEU A 51 10.66 -21.06 13.12
CA LEU A 51 10.25 -20.17 14.19
C LEU A 51 8.74 -20.33 14.42
N ASN A 52 8.36 -20.88 15.57
CA ASN A 52 6.95 -20.90 15.99
C ASN A 52 6.56 -19.61 16.71
N GLU A 53 5.27 -19.46 17.00
CA GLU A 53 4.71 -18.24 17.55
C GLU A 53 5.47 -17.71 18.77
N GLY A 54 5.78 -16.41 18.74
CA GLY A 54 6.50 -15.72 19.81
C GLY A 54 8.01 -15.99 19.86
N SER A 55 8.55 -16.82 18.96
CA SER A 55 9.97 -17.11 18.90
C SER A 55 10.76 -16.07 18.10
N SER A 56 12.08 -15.99 18.37
CA SER A 56 12.97 -15.07 17.66
C SER A 56 14.39 -15.60 17.52
N LEU A 57 15.07 -15.11 16.49
CA LEU A 57 16.51 -15.20 16.28
C LEU A 57 17.11 -13.79 16.37
N VAL A 58 18.17 -13.61 17.15
CA VAL A 58 18.97 -12.37 17.16
C VAL A 58 20.42 -12.72 16.86
N LEU A 59 21.03 -12.08 15.87
CA LEU A 59 22.41 -12.38 15.52
C LEU A 59 23.35 -12.01 16.68
N LYS A 60 24.32 -12.86 17.00
CA LYS A 60 25.22 -12.66 18.16
C LYS A 60 26.32 -11.63 17.93
N LYS A 61 26.83 -11.55 16.69
CA LYS A 61 28.02 -10.76 16.35
C LYS A 61 27.83 -10.06 15.00
N GLY A 62 28.56 -8.97 14.83
CA GLY A 62 28.50 -8.13 13.64
C GLY A 62 27.95 -6.75 13.98
N ASP A 63 28.21 -5.82 13.07
CA ASP A 63 27.69 -4.45 13.10
C ASP A 63 27.62 -4.01 11.64
N TYR A 64 26.40 -3.94 11.12
CA TYR A 64 26.12 -3.75 9.70
C TYR A 64 25.48 -2.37 9.52
N LYS A 65 26.19 -1.48 8.85
CA LYS A 65 25.68 -0.16 8.48
C LYS A 65 25.05 -0.19 7.09
N ASN A 66 25.82 -0.57 6.07
CA ASN A 66 25.36 -0.74 4.70
C ASN A 66 25.52 -2.21 4.31
N PHE A 67 24.51 -2.80 3.69
CA PHE A 67 24.48 -4.22 3.40
C PHE A 67 23.47 -4.54 2.31
N GLU A 68 23.65 -5.72 1.70
CA GLU A 68 22.60 -6.47 1.03
C GLU A 68 22.36 -7.74 1.83
N LEU A 69 21.14 -7.92 2.34
CA LEU A 69 20.70 -9.09 3.09
C LEU A 69 19.73 -9.88 2.22
N ASN A 70 20.08 -11.12 1.89
CA ASN A 70 19.23 -12.05 1.16
C ASN A 70 18.72 -13.12 2.14
N VAL A 71 17.41 -13.31 2.18
CA VAL A 71 16.73 -14.28 3.03
C VAL A 71 15.78 -15.11 2.19
N LYS A 72 15.92 -16.44 2.25
CA LYS A 72 14.94 -17.35 1.68
C LYS A 72 14.02 -17.87 2.76
N ALA A 73 12.75 -17.47 2.69
CA ALA A 73 11.77 -17.64 3.76
C ALA A 73 10.44 -18.21 3.23
N ARG A 74 9.64 -18.72 4.16
CA ARG A 74 8.26 -19.16 3.94
C ARG A 74 7.42 -18.87 5.18
N THR A 75 6.23 -18.32 4.99
CA THR A 75 5.20 -18.24 6.03
C THR A 75 4.28 -19.45 5.91
N ASN A 76 3.98 -20.16 7.00
CA ASN A 76 3.06 -21.30 6.96
C ASN A 76 1.71 -20.97 7.62
N GLY A 77 0.60 -21.33 6.98
CA GLY A 77 -0.75 -21.02 7.47
C GLY A 77 -0.95 -19.51 7.75
N ASN A 78 -1.30 -19.16 9.00
CA ASN A 78 -1.45 -17.76 9.45
C ASN A 78 -0.13 -17.11 9.91
N GLY A 79 1.02 -17.69 9.54
CA GLY A 79 2.34 -17.23 9.96
C GLY A 79 2.61 -15.75 9.66
N LYS A 80 2.94 -14.99 10.72
CA LYS A 80 3.27 -13.56 10.65
C LYS A 80 4.52 -13.26 11.46
N GLY A 81 5.28 -12.30 10.99
CA GLY A 81 6.48 -11.84 11.69
C GLY A 81 7.25 -10.82 10.88
N TYR A 82 8.54 -10.69 11.17
CA TYR A 82 9.38 -9.72 10.49
C TYR A 82 10.87 -10.04 10.60
N ILE A 83 11.63 -9.47 9.67
CA ILE A 83 13.09 -9.37 9.70
C ILE A 83 13.44 -7.95 10.13
N ALA A 84 14.13 -7.81 11.25
CA ALA A 84 14.61 -6.54 11.77
C ALA A 84 16.09 -6.34 11.42
N PHE A 85 16.49 -5.10 11.13
CA PHE A 85 17.88 -4.72 10.86
C PHE A 85 18.25 -3.40 11.52
N HIS A 86 19.55 -3.18 11.71
CA HIS A 86 20.07 -2.14 12.59
C HIS A 86 19.49 -2.28 14.01
N THR A 87 19.46 -3.52 14.50
CA THR A 87 18.82 -3.91 15.77
C THR A 87 19.76 -4.73 16.64
N ASP A 88 19.58 -4.65 17.96
CA ASP A 88 20.25 -5.53 18.92
C ASP A 88 19.31 -6.52 19.62
N ASN A 89 17.99 -6.33 19.52
CA ASN A 89 17.00 -7.04 20.33
C ASN A 89 15.70 -7.40 19.59
N ALA A 90 15.65 -7.25 18.26
CA ALA A 90 14.46 -7.44 17.41
C ALA A 90 13.31 -6.43 17.63
N GLU A 91 13.49 -5.45 18.53
CA GLU A 91 12.47 -4.46 18.83
C GLU A 91 12.82 -3.06 18.28
N ASP A 92 14.09 -2.71 18.21
CA ASP A 92 14.55 -1.47 17.57
C ASP A 92 14.87 -1.65 16.09
N GLY A 93 15.29 -0.55 15.44
CA GLY A 93 15.63 -0.53 14.02
C GLY A 93 14.42 -0.75 13.11
N TYR A 94 14.67 -0.79 11.81
CA TYR A 94 13.64 -1.04 10.82
C TYR A 94 13.25 -2.52 10.77
N ARG A 95 12.01 -2.78 10.33
CA ARG A 95 11.45 -4.13 10.23
C ARG A 95 10.78 -4.31 8.88
N VAL A 96 11.12 -5.40 8.19
CA VAL A 96 10.49 -5.85 6.96
C VAL A 96 9.57 -7.03 7.27
N THR A 97 8.31 -6.94 6.84
CA THR A 97 7.26 -7.88 7.26
C THR A 97 7.34 -9.21 6.51
N LEU A 98 6.96 -10.29 7.19
CA LEU A 98 6.62 -11.59 6.63
C LEU A 98 5.15 -11.86 7.00
N ASN A 99 4.25 -11.72 6.04
CA ASN A 99 2.80 -11.88 6.24
C ASN A 99 2.10 -12.07 4.89
N ASN A 100 1.58 -13.27 4.65
CA ASN A 100 0.79 -13.60 3.47
C ASN A 100 -0.65 -14.03 3.85
N ASP A 101 -1.03 -13.89 5.12
CA ASP A 101 -2.36 -14.25 5.63
C ASP A 101 -3.43 -13.33 5.03
N LEU A 102 -4.42 -13.92 4.36
CA LEU A 102 -5.55 -13.22 3.77
C LEU A 102 -6.76 -13.08 4.70
N GLU A 103 -6.80 -13.84 5.80
CA GLU A 103 -7.95 -13.92 6.70
C GLU A 103 -7.92 -12.87 7.81
N SER A 104 -6.72 -12.39 8.18
CA SER A 104 -6.52 -11.31 9.16
C SER A 104 -7.44 -10.10 8.96
N SER A 105 -7.96 -9.55 10.05
CA SER A 105 -8.71 -8.28 10.05
C SER A 105 -7.80 -7.09 9.74
N GLN A 106 -6.57 -7.10 10.26
CA GLN A 106 -5.48 -6.25 9.78
C GLN A 106 -4.92 -6.87 8.50
N TRP A 107 -5.55 -6.53 7.38
CA TRP A 107 -5.28 -7.14 6.08
C TRP A 107 -4.14 -6.44 5.32
N TRP A 108 -3.73 -5.24 5.75
CA TRP A 108 -2.55 -4.53 5.26
C TRP A 108 -1.28 -5.00 6.01
N THR A 109 -0.11 -4.50 5.61
CA THR A 109 1.23 -4.95 6.05
C THR A 109 1.59 -6.36 5.55
N LYS A 110 1.60 -6.53 4.23
CA LYS A 110 1.99 -7.79 3.57
C LYS A 110 3.51 -7.98 3.49
N THR A 111 3.96 -9.19 3.17
CA THR A 111 5.37 -9.54 3.00
C THR A 111 6.13 -8.50 2.18
N GLY A 112 7.26 -8.03 2.69
CA GLY A 112 8.07 -6.97 2.07
C GLY A 112 7.77 -5.55 2.57
N SER A 113 6.66 -5.34 3.31
CA SER A 113 6.35 -4.05 3.92
C SER A 113 7.46 -3.58 4.87
N LEU A 114 7.90 -2.32 4.72
CA LEU A 114 8.72 -1.64 5.72
C LEU A 114 7.78 -1.08 6.80
N LEU A 115 7.63 -1.83 7.90
CA LEU A 115 6.60 -1.58 8.91
C LEU A 115 6.62 -0.13 9.40
N SER A 116 5.42 0.45 9.49
CA SER A 116 5.15 1.83 9.93
C SER A 116 5.68 2.95 9.01
N VAL A 117 6.26 2.60 7.85
CA VAL A 117 6.88 3.58 6.93
C VAL A 117 6.42 3.44 5.49
N ARG A 118 6.41 2.21 4.96
CA ARG A 118 5.94 1.85 3.61
C ARG A 118 5.28 0.47 3.67
N ASN A 119 4.05 0.46 4.15
CA ASN A 119 3.26 -0.77 4.26
C ASN A 119 2.66 -1.14 2.90
N LEU A 120 2.74 -2.41 2.54
CA LEU A 120 2.11 -2.99 1.36
C LEU A 120 0.74 -3.56 1.73
N THR A 121 -0.23 -3.41 0.83
CA THR A 121 -1.57 -3.96 1.00
C THR A 121 -1.75 -5.30 0.30
N LYS A 122 -0.94 -5.61 -0.72
CA LYS A 122 -0.94 -6.88 -1.45
C LYS A 122 0.45 -7.50 -1.47
N SER A 123 0.51 -8.83 -1.32
CA SER A 123 1.73 -9.62 -1.46
C SER A 123 1.83 -10.18 -2.87
N THR A 124 3.05 -10.37 -3.37
CA THR A 124 3.33 -11.10 -4.63
C THR A 124 3.72 -12.55 -4.39
N VAL A 125 3.68 -13.00 -3.12
CA VAL A 125 4.05 -14.37 -2.71
C VAL A 125 2.99 -14.97 -1.81
N LYS A 126 2.82 -16.29 -1.91
CA LYS A 126 1.75 -17.02 -1.23
C LYS A 126 2.22 -17.61 0.10
N THR A 127 1.26 -17.85 0.97
CA THR A 127 1.45 -18.73 2.14
C THR A 127 1.85 -20.13 1.67
N ASP A 128 2.65 -20.83 2.48
CA ASP A 128 3.16 -22.18 2.25
C ASP A 128 4.14 -22.33 1.05
N GLU A 129 4.55 -21.22 0.43
CA GLU A 129 5.55 -21.19 -0.64
C GLU A 129 6.86 -20.51 -0.21
N TRP A 130 7.98 -21.01 -0.74
CA TRP A 130 9.29 -20.40 -0.53
C TRP A 130 9.44 -19.18 -1.44
N PHE A 131 9.97 -18.10 -0.88
CA PHE A 131 10.31 -16.89 -1.62
C PHE A 131 11.67 -16.34 -1.19
N ASP A 132 12.28 -15.57 -2.09
CA ASP A 132 13.49 -14.81 -1.81
C ASP A 132 13.10 -13.37 -1.42
N MET A 133 13.73 -12.86 -0.37
CA MET A 133 13.61 -11.47 0.07
C MET A 133 14.99 -10.83 0.13
N ASP A 134 15.16 -9.73 -0.59
CA ASP A 134 16.39 -8.94 -0.58
C ASP A 134 16.13 -7.60 0.10
N ILE A 135 16.89 -7.30 1.14
CA ILE A 135 16.86 -6.04 1.87
C ILE A 135 18.21 -5.36 1.68
N ARG A 136 18.22 -4.24 0.98
CA ARG A 136 19.42 -3.46 0.70
C ARG A 136 19.37 -2.13 1.42
N VAL A 137 20.40 -1.85 2.20
CA VAL A 137 20.61 -0.56 2.87
C VAL A 137 21.91 0.05 2.39
N GLU A 138 21.83 1.24 1.81
CA GLU A 138 22.99 1.99 1.35
C GLU A 138 22.85 3.49 1.61
N GLY A 139 23.60 4.00 2.59
CA GLY A 139 23.49 5.38 3.06
C GLY A 139 22.18 5.58 3.81
N LYS A 140 21.27 6.35 3.22
CA LYS A 140 19.91 6.59 3.73
C LYS A 140 18.81 5.92 2.89
N VAL A 141 19.18 5.09 1.92
CA VAL A 141 18.24 4.37 1.05
C VAL A 141 18.01 2.95 1.58
N ILE A 142 16.74 2.54 1.61
CA ILE A 142 16.27 1.19 1.92
C ILE A 142 15.48 0.69 0.71
N ASN A 143 15.93 -0.41 0.11
CA ASN A 143 15.19 -1.11 -0.93
C ASN A 143 14.83 -2.51 -0.44
N VAL A 144 13.60 -2.93 -0.71
CA VAL A 144 13.13 -4.30 -0.46
C VAL A 144 12.62 -4.89 -1.76
N LEU A 145 13.13 -6.06 -2.10
CA LEU A 145 12.67 -6.86 -3.23
C LEU A 145 12.12 -8.20 -2.71
N VAL A 146 11.09 -8.71 -3.39
CA VAL A 146 10.52 -10.03 -3.15
C VAL A 146 10.52 -10.79 -4.48
N ASN A 147 11.16 -11.96 -4.53
CA ASN A 147 11.42 -12.72 -5.77
C ASN A 147 12.05 -11.86 -6.88
N GLY A 148 12.93 -10.94 -6.51
CA GLY A 148 13.59 -10.00 -7.43
C GLY A 148 12.75 -8.80 -7.87
N ASN A 149 11.48 -8.70 -7.48
CA ASN A 149 10.62 -7.56 -7.81
C ASN A 149 10.69 -6.48 -6.72
N PRO A 150 10.94 -5.19 -7.06
CA PRO A 150 10.99 -4.11 -6.07
C PRO A 150 9.59 -3.83 -5.51
N VAL A 151 9.49 -3.86 -4.18
CA VAL A 151 8.24 -3.58 -3.46
C VAL A 151 8.33 -2.38 -2.53
N VAL A 152 9.53 -2.04 -2.04
CA VAL A 152 9.76 -0.81 -1.26
C VAL A 152 11.01 -0.12 -1.77
N GLU A 153 10.91 1.19 -2.00
CA GLU A 153 12.03 2.11 -2.22
C GLU A 153 11.81 3.31 -1.30
N TYR A 154 12.67 3.48 -0.31
CA TYR A 154 12.52 4.53 0.69
C TYR A 154 13.85 5.22 0.95
N ILE A 155 13.81 6.54 1.08
CA ILE A 155 14.96 7.35 1.49
C ILE A 155 14.61 8.02 2.82
N GLU A 156 15.39 7.74 3.86
CA GLU A 156 15.22 8.39 5.15
C GLU A 156 15.65 9.87 5.06
N PRO A 157 14.72 10.84 5.19
CA PRO A 157 15.05 12.26 5.07
C PRO A 157 15.88 12.72 6.26
N ALA A 158 16.56 13.86 6.12
CA ALA A 158 17.34 14.46 7.22
C ALA A 158 16.47 14.84 8.43
N SER A 159 15.23 15.25 8.18
CA SER A 159 14.22 15.52 9.21
C SER A 159 13.14 14.45 9.13
N THR A 160 13.39 13.31 9.76
CA THR A 160 12.48 12.16 9.77
C THR A 160 11.29 12.40 10.69
N TYR A 161 10.06 12.14 10.24
CA TYR A 161 8.89 12.15 11.09
C TYR A 161 8.76 10.80 11.79
N ARG A 162 8.88 10.75 13.12
CA ARG A 162 8.57 9.56 13.94
C ARG A 162 7.76 10.00 15.16
N THR A 163 6.66 9.32 15.41
CA THR A 163 5.94 9.39 16.69
C THR A 163 6.80 8.79 17.80
N GLU A 164 6.39 9.00 19.06
CA GLU A 164 7.10 8.43 20.21
C GLU A 164 7.20 6.90 20.15
N GLU A 165 6.15 6.22 19.66
CA GLU A 165 6.12 4.76 19.48
C GLU A 165 7.18 4.28 18.47
N HIS A 166 7.38 5.05 17.38
CA HIS A 166 8.26 4.68 16.27
C HIS A 166 9.63 5.36 16.32
N ALA A 167 10.00 5.96 17.44
CA ALA A 167 11.24 6.75 17.59
C ALA A 167 12.53 5.97 17.27
N SER A 168 12.51 4.63 17.42
CA SER A 168 13.65 3.76 17.12
C SER A 168 13.78 3.36 15.65
N LYS A 169 12.81 3.73 14.80
CA LYS A 169 12.79 3.41 13.35
C LYS A 169 13.68 4.37 12.55
N LEU A 170 14.98 4.27 12.79
CA LEU A 170 16.01 5.13 12.19
C LEU A 170 17.20 4.32 11.69
N LEU A 171 17.77 4.74 10.56
CA LEU A 171 18.93 4.11 9.96
C LEU A 171 20.17 4.47 10.78
N SER A 172 20.86 3.45 11.23
CA SER A 172 22.06 3.55 12.06
C SER A 172 23.07 2.46 11.64
N SER A 173 23.43 1.59 12.56
CA SER A 173 24.13 0.33 12.31
C SER A 173 23.70 -0.66 13.38
N GLY A 174 23.85 -1.94 13.11
CA GLY A 174 23.55 -2.96 14.10
C GLY A 174 23.45 -4.33 13.48
N LYS A 175 22.75 -5.24 14.14
CA LYS A 175 22.63 -6.63 13.72
C LYS A 175 21.29 -6.88 13.03
N PHE A 176 21.02 -8.15 12.79
CA PHE A 176 19.77 -8.64 12.24
C PHE A 176 19.03 -9.47 13.28
N ALA A 177 17.71 -9.47 13.19
CA ALA A 177 16.86 -10.37 13.94
C ALA A 177 15.68 -10.83 13.09
N ILE A 178 15.11 -11.98 13.43
CA ILE A 178 13.87 -12.50 12.83
C ILE A 178 12.95 -12.88 13.97
N LYS A 179 11.67 -12.49 13.89
CA LYS A 179 10.67 -12.81 14.91
C LYS A 179 9.41 -13.36 14.25
N SER A 180 8.88 -14.45 14.79
CA SER A 180 7.51 -14.89 14.53
C SER A 180 6.59 -14.29 15.59
N THR A 181 5.59 -13.53 15.16
CA THR A 181 4.59 -12.91 16.04
C THR A 181 3.31 -13.74 16.14
N GLU A 182 2.99 -14.49 15.08
CA GLU A 182 1.83 -15.39 15.01
C GLU A 182 2.21 -16.59 14.14
N GLY A 183 1.75 -17.79 14.50
CA GLY A 183 1.96 -18.98 13.67
C GLY A 183 3.44 -19.30 13.39
N THR A 184 3.73 -19.84 12.21
CA THR A 184 5.04 -20.40 11.88
C THR A 184 5.71 -19.70 10.70
N ILE A 185 7.01 -19.39 10.85
CA ILE A 185 7.90 -18.90 9.80
C ILE A 185 9.05 -19.87 9.65
N GLU A 186 9.44 -20.16 8.42
CA GLU A 186 10.56 -21.01 8.09
C GLU A 186 11.60 -20.25 7.28
N ILE A 187 12.88 -20.50 7.57
CA ILE A 187 14.03 -19.86 6.93
C ILE A 187 14.96 -20.95 6.41
N GLU A 188 15.24 -20.96 5.11
CA GLU A 188 16.16 -21.91 4.47
C GLU A 188 17.58 -21.34 4.39
N SER A 189 17.73 -20.03 4.13
CA SER A 189 19.04 -19.40 4.10
C SER A 189 18.99 -17.91 4.46
N ILE A 190 20.10 -17.42 5.00
CA ILE A 190 20.35 -16.01 5.31
C ILE A 190 21.79 -15.69 4.88
N ASN A 191 21.95 -14.76 3.95
CA ASN A 191 23.24 -14.30 3.46
C ASN A 191 23.32 -12.79 3.55
N VAL A 192 24.49 -12.26 3.91
CA VAL A 192 24.74 -10.82 3.95
C VAL A 192 26.02 -10.45 3.20
N THR A 193 25.94 -9.41 2.39
CA THR A 193 27.09 -8.77 1.76
C THR A 193 27.24 -7.36 2.33
N PRO A 194 28.22 -7.10 3.22
CA PRO A 194 28.52 -5.74 3.67
C PRO A 194 28.91 -4.85 2.49
N LEU A 195 28.42 -3.62 2.46
CA LEU A 195 28.74 -2.68 1.40
C LEU A 195 29.73 -1.61 1.87
N ASN A 196 30.82 -1.42 1.12
CA ASN A 196 31.68 -0.25 1.26
C ASN A 196 31.08 0.92 0.50
N SER A 197 30.06 1.53 1.07
CA SER A 197 29.33 2.60 0.40
C SER A 197 30.12 3.90 0.39
N THR A 198 30.19 4.52 -0.78
CA THR A 198 30.74 5.87 -0.98
C THR A 198 29.65 6.84 -1.47
N VAL A 199 28.38 6.54 -1.21
CA VAL A 199 27.25 7.37 -1.64
C VAL A 199 27.24 8.72 -0.95
N ASP A 200 26.78 9.74 -1.68
CA ASP A 200 26.52 11.06 -1.12
C ASP A 200 25.18 11.06 -0.38
N VAL A 201 25.26 10.91 0.95
CA VAL A 201 24.09 10.90 1.83
C VAL A 201 23.32 12.23 1.78
N ALA A 202 24.03 13.36 1.63
CA ALA A 202 23.35 14.65 1.55
C ALA A 202 22.52 14.73 0.27
N LEU A 203 23.06 14.26 -0.86
CA LEU A 203 22.31 14.17 -2.11
C LEU A 203 21.09 13.24 -1.99
N GLN A 204 21.25 12.05 -1.39
CA GLN A 204 20.12 11.15 -1.14
C GLN A 204 19.01 11.86 -0.37
N GLN A 205 19.35 12.54 0.73
CA GLN A 205 18.39 13.25 1.57
C GLN A 205 17.72 14.45 0.87
N THR A 206 18.34 15.05 -0.16
CA THR A 206 17.68 16.07 -1.00
C THR A 206 16.62 15.49 -1.95
N LEU A 207 16.70 14.18 -2.24
CA LEU A 207 15.73 13.46 -3.07
C LEU A 207 14.63 12.80 -2.26
N ALA A 208 14.79 12.74 -0.93
CA ALA A 208 13.81 12.19 -0.02
C ALA A 208 12.54 13.06 0.03
N ILE A 209 11.39 12.42 0.25
CA ILE A 209 10.16 13.13 0.52
C ILE A 209 10.27 13.82 1.89
N ASP A 210 9.82 15.07 1.98
CA ASP A 210 9.73 15.80 3.23
C ASP A 210 8.59 15.24 4.09
N GLU A 211 8.94 14.33 4.99
CA GLU A 211 8.01 13.70 5.93
C GLU A 211 7.36 14.69 6.92
N THR A 212 7.85 15.93 7.06
CA THR A 212 7.23 16.92 7.96
C THR A 212 5.95 17.51 7.38
N THR A 213 5.81 17.48 6.05
CA THR A 213 4.64 17.97 5.31
C THR A 213 3.85 16.85 4.64
N ASP A 214 4.45 15.67 4.43
CA ASP A 214 3.75 14.51 3.90
C ASP A 214 2.84 13.85 4.95
N HIS A 215 1.57 13.69 4.61
CA HIS A 215 0.60 13.03 5.48
C HIS A 215 0.62 11.50 5.35
N ILE A 216 1.21 10.95 4.28
CA ILE A 216 1.22 9.50 4.03
C ILE A 216 2.00 8.74 5.12
N ILE A 217 3.16 9.25 5.54
CA ILE A 217 3.93 8.63 6.63
C ILE A 217 3.14 8.59 7.95
N LYS A 218 2.28 9.58 8.20
CA LYS A 218 1.43 9.61 9.40
C LYS A 218 0.42 8.48 9.36
N LEU A 219 -0.21 8.23 8.21
CA LEU A 219 -1.11 7.09 8.03
C LEU A 219 -0.42 5.76 8.30
N HIS A 220 0.81 5.57 7.81
CA HIS A 220 1.56 4.34 8.09
C HIS A 220 1.89 4.16 9.58
N GLN A 221 2.22 5.24 10.29
CA GLN A 221 2.50 5.19 11.73
C GLN A 221 1.25 5.01 12.58
N ASP A 222 0.10 5.48 12.11
CA ASP A 222 -1.23 5.21 12.67
C ASP A 222 -1.71 3.76 12.40
N ASN A 223 -0.89 2.94 11.74
CA ASN A 223 -1.25 1.59 11.27
C ASN A 223 -2.53 1.58 10.41
N PHE A 224 -2.68 2.58 9.53
CA PHE A 224 -3.81 2.70 8.61
C PHE A 224 -3.51 2.03 7.25
N PRO A 225 -4.50 1.43 6.56
CA PRO A 225 -4.32 0.90 5.21
C PRO A 225 -4.18 2.05 4.20
N VAL A 226 -2.95 2.32 3.78
CA VAL A 226 -2.67 3.34 2.75
C VAL A 226 -2.88 2.72 1.37
N LEU A 227 -4.11 2.82 0.89
CA LEU A 227 -4.55 2.33 -0.41
C LEU A 227 -5.42 3.38 -1.09
N ASP A 228 -5.09 3.70 -2.33
CA ASP A 228 -6.02 4.33 -3.25
C ASP A 228 -6.81 3.25 -3.99
N TYR A 229 -8.12 3.25 -3.77
CA TYR A 229 -9.07 2.29 -4.29
C TYR A 229 -9.63 2.68 -5.68
N HIS A 230 -9.17 3.77 -6.27
CA HIS A 230 -9.73 4.22 -7.55
C HIS A 230 -8.65 4.86 -8.43
N VAL A 231 -7.80 4.01 -9.00
CA VAL A 231 -6.73 4.40 -9.91
C VAL A 231 -6.97 3.89 -11.32
N HIS A 232 -6.84 4.78 -12.29
CA HIS A 232 -6.82 4.50 -13.71
C HIS A 232 -5.40 4.71 -14.24
N LEU A 233 -4.85 3.79 -15.03
CA LEU A 233 -3.48 3.98 -15.54
C LEU A 233 -3.31 5.20 -16.47
N LYS A 234 -4.37 5.59 -17.20
CA LYS A 234 -4.42 6.80 -18.07
C LYS A 234 -3.14 7.03 -18.92
N GLY A 235 -2.61 5.97 -19.52
CA GLY A 235 -1.43 6.03 -20.39
C GLY A 235 -0.10 5.67 -19.72
N LEU A 236 -0.10 5.44 -18.40
CA LEU A 236 1.02 4.82 -17.70
C LEU A 236 1.01 3.30 -17.86
N THR A 237 2.18 2.70 -17.78
CA THR A 237 2.38 1.27 -17.59
C THR A 237 2.21 0.88 -16.12
N ALA A 238 1.97 -0.41 -15.86
CA ALA A 238 1.94 -0.95 -14.50
C ALA A 238 3.26 -0.70 -13.74
N GLU A 239 4.42 -0.78 -14.41
CA GLU A 239 5.70 -0.49 -13.77
C GLU A 239 5.83 0.99 -13.37
N GLU A 240 5.41 1.92 -14.23
CA GLU A 240 5.42 3.35 -13.90
C GLU A 240 4.51 3.66 -12.72
N ALA A 241 3.32 3.04 -12.66
CA ALA A 241 2.45 3.12 -11.50
C ALA A 241 3.12 2.52 -10.25
N GLY A 242 3.88 1.43 -10.40
CA GLY A 242 4.62 0.77 -9.31
C GLY A 242 5.74 1.67 -8.76
N ILE A 243 6.47 2.36 -9.63
CA ILE A 243 7.47 3.36 -9.24
C ILE A 243 6.82 4.48 -8.43
N GLN A 244 5.69 5.01 -8.90
CA GLN A 244 4.95 6.03 -8.16
C GLN A 244 4.46 5.53 -6.79
N ALA A 245 3.93 4.30 -6.73
CA ALA A 245 3.46 3.67 -5.50
C ALA A 245 4.57 3.58 -4.46
N ARG A 246 5.76 3.09 -4.86
CA ARG A 246 6.92 2.96 -3.98
C ARG A 246 7.45 4.33 -3.53
N TYR A 247 7.53 5.29 -4.45
CA TYR A 247 7.99 6.64 -4.16
C TYR A 247 7.12 7.32 -3.09
N TYR A 248 5.81 7.38 -3.32
CA TYR A 248 4.88 8.04 -2.40
C TYR A 248 4.52 7.21 -1.17
N GLY A 249 4.67 5.88 -1.23
CA GLY A 249 4.18 4.99 -0.19
C GLY A 249 2.67 4.77 -0.23
N ILE A 250 2.06 4.88 -1.41
CA ILE A 250 0.63 4.68 -1.59
C ILE A 250 0.44 3.40 -2.42
N ASN A 251 -0.32 2.44 -1.90
CA ASN A 251 -0.69 1.27 -2.69
C ASN A 251 -1.84 1.64 -3.63
N TYR A 252 -1.94 0.97 -4.78
CA TYR A 252 -2.96 1.26 -5.77
C TYR A 252 -3.83 0.04 -6.07
N ALA A 253 -5.13 0.28 -6.16
CA ALA A 253 -6.06 -0.61 -6.84
C ALA A 253 -6.26 -0.10 -8.27
N LEU A 254 -5.76 -0.86 -9.25
CA LEU A 254 -5.89 -0.52 -10.66
C LEU A 254 -7.26 -0.98 -11.16
N ALA A 255 -7.98 -0.07 -11.81
CA ALA A 255 -9.35 -0.28 -12.25
C ALA A 255 -9.51 0.09 -13.73
N PRO A 256 -9.51 -0.87 -14.68
CA PRO A 256 -9.85 -0.55 -16.05
C PRO A 256 -11.33 -0.14 -16.15
N ASN A 257 -11.62 0.78 -17.06
CA ASN A 257 -12.99 1.15 -17.40
C ASN A 257 -13.61 0.03 -18.26
N CYS A 258 -14.62 -0.64 -17.73
CA CYS A 258 -15.26 -1.81 -18.33
C CYS A 258 -16.72 -1.51 -18.71
N GLY A 259 -17.00 -1.41 -20.02
CA GLY A 259 -18.35 -1.16 -20.52
C GLY A 259 -18.39 -0.82 -22.02
N ILE A 260 -19.60 -0.62 -22.56
CA ILE A 260 -19.76 -0.34 -23.99
C ILE A 260 -19.12 1.01 -24.35
N GLY A 261 -18.13 0.98 -25.26
CA GLY A 261 -17.41 2.19 -25.70
C GLY A 261 -16.22 2.57 -24.81
N PHE A 262 -15.83 1.71 -23.88
CA PHE A 262 -14.66 1.87 -23.01
C PHE A 262 -13.53 0.92 -23.43
N PRO A 263 -12.32 1.02 -22.85
CA PRO A 263 -11.16 0.20 -23.23
C PRO A 263 -11.39 -1.31 -23.14
N ILE A 264 -12.18 -1.77 -22.16
CA ILE A 264 -12.56 -3.18 -22.01
C ILE A 264 -14.08 -3.30 -22.18
N THR A 265 -14.50 -4.20 -23.07
CA THR A 265 -15.88 -4.28 -23.58
C THR A 265 -16.51 -5.67 -23.48
N ASN A 266 -15.72 -6.69 -23.15
CA ASN A 266 -16.20 -8.08 -23.03
C ASN A 266 -15.35 -8.90 -22.05
N ASP A 267 -15.83 -10.10 -21.74
CA ASP A 267 -15.21 -11.02 -20.78
C ASP A 267 -13.79 -11.46 -21.17
N ASP A 268 -13.52 -11.71 -22.46
CA ASP A 268 -12.19 -12.16 -22.92
C ASP A 268 -11.13 -11.06 -22.70
N GLU A 269 -11.47 -9.80 -22.98
CA GLU A 269 -10.59 -8.64 -22.74
C GLU A 269 -10.29 -8.42 -21.25
N VAL A 270 -11.21 -8.78 -20.34
CA VAL A 270 -10.93 -8.75 -18.90
C VAL A 270 -9.90 -9.80 -18.52
N ILE A 271 -10.01 -11.01 -19.08
CA ILE A 271 -9.08 -12.10 -18.80
C ILE A 271 -7.68 -11.70 -19.28
N GLU A 272 -7.55 -11.18 -20.50
CA GLU A 272 -6.29 -10.66 -21.03
C GLU A 272 -5.68 -9.59 -20.11
N TYR A 273 -6.48 -8.62 -19.64
CA TYR A 273 -6.02 -7.60 -18.70
C TYR A 273 -5.49 -8.21 -17.39
N LEU A 274 -6.21 -9.17 -16.80
CA LEU A 274 -5.81 -9.78 -15.54
C LEU A 274 -4.54 -10.64 -15.69
N GLU A 275 -4.38 -11.32 -16.82
CA GLU A 275 -3.15 -12.05 -17.15
C GLU A 275 -1.93 -11.11 -17.26
N GLU A 276 -2.10 -9.93 -17.88
CA GLU A 276 -1.04 -8.91 -17.94
C GLU A 276 -0.65 -8.36 -16.56
N MET A 277 -1.57 -8.36 -15.60
CA MET A 277 -1.33 -7.88 -14.23
C MET A 277 -0.80 -8.96 -13.28
N GLU A 278 -0.67 -10.22 -13.72
CA GLU A 278 -0.21 -11.31 -12.87
C GLU A 278 1.19 -11.02 -12.28
N GLY A 279 1.36 -11.29 -10.98
CA GLY A 279 2.60 -11.05 -10.26
C GLY A 279 2.87 -9.58 -9.88
N GLN A 280 2.03 -8.63 -10.31
CA GLN A 280 2.14 -7.24 -9.90
C GLN A 280 1.54 -7.02 -8.49
N PRO A 281 2.10 -6.12 -7.66
CA PRO A 281 1.63 -5.87 -6.30
C PRO A 281 0.37 -4.98 -6.24
N PHE A 282 -0.45 -4.96 -7.29
CA PHE A 282 -1.65 -4.13 -7.35
C PHE A 282 -2.90 -4.93 -6.99
N ILE A 283 -3.77 -4.28 -6.22
CA ILE A 283 -5.14 -4.76 -6.05
C ILE A 283 -5.85 -4.57 -7.39
N GLN A 284 -6.59 -5.58 -7.83
CA GLN A 284 -7.27 -5.59 -9.11
C GLN A 284 -8.73 -5.21 -8.88
N ALA A 285 -9.15 -4.06 -9.38
CA ALA A 285 -10.52 -3.60 -9.30
C ALA A 285 -11.15 -3.51 -10.68
N MET A 286 -12.47 -3.45 -10.76
CA MET A 286 -13.19 -3.20 -12.02
C MET A 286 -14.09 -1.98 -11.86
N GLN A 287 -14.00 -1.03 -12.79
CA GLN A 287 -15.04 -0.01 -12.92
C GLN A 287 -16.09 -0.45 -13.94
N GLY A 288 -17.29 -0.76 -13.47
CA GLY A 288 -18.45 -0.97 -14.33
C GLY A 288 -18.96 0.34 -14.90
N GLU A 289 -19.00 0.46 -16.23
CA GLU A 289 -19.32 1.69 -16.95
C GLU A 289 -20.65 1.63 -17.71
N GLY A 290 -21.38 2.74 -17.73
CA GLY A 290 -22.75 2.77 -18.25
C GLY A 290 -23.71 1.97 -17.37
N ARG A 291 -24.93 1.68 -17.84
CA ARG A 291 -25.92 0.90 -17.06
C ARG A 291 -26.08 -0.54 -17.58
N GLU A 292 -25.40 -0.85 -18.67
CA GLU A 292 -25.40 -2.14 -19.36
C GLU A 292 -24.32 -3.10 -18.85
N TRP A 293 -23.31 -2.59 -18.13
CA TRP A 293 -22.18 -3.37 -17.64
C TRP A 293 -22.56 -4.67 -16.89
N PRO A 294 -23.64 -4.74 -16.08
CA PRO A 294 -23.98 -5.99 -15.38
C PRO A 294 -24.41 -7.11 -16.33
N GLN A 295 -24.87 -6.76 -17.53
CA GLN A 295 -25.22 -7.71 -18.59
C GLN A 295 -24.07 -7.93 -19.57
N THR A 296 -23.17 -6.95 -19.71
CA THR A 296 -21.98 -7.08 -20.55
C THR A 296 -20.98 -8.08 -19.98
N PHE A 297 -20.77 -8.07 -18.65
CA PHE A 297 -19.75 -8.89 -18.00
C PHE A 297 -20.37 -9.97 -17.11
N SER A 298 -19.92 -11.21 -17.30
CA SER A 298 -20.45 -12.34 -16.53
C SER A 298 -20.14 -12.22 -15.04
N ALA A 299 -20.95 -12.86 -14.21
CA ALA A 299 -20.68 -12.91 -12.77
C ALA A 299 -19.33 -13.59 -12.45
N GLU A 300 -18.91 -14.55 -13.29
CA GLU A 300 -17.65 -15.25 -13.15
C GLU A 300 -16.46 -14.30 -13.36
N VAL A 301 -16.44 -13.57 -14.47
CA VAL A 301 -15.37 -12.60 -14.77
C VAL A 301 -15.35 -11.47 -13.74
N ARG A 302 -16.50 -10.93 -13.36
CA ARG A 302 -16.58 -9.91 -12.30
C ARG A 302 -16.02 -10.40 -10.97
N SER A 303 -16.22 -11.68 -10.66
CA SER A 303 -15.68 -12.28 -9.45
C SER A 303 -14.18 -12.47 -9.48
N MET A 304 -13.50 -12.34 -10.64
CA MET A 304 -12.04 -12.48 -10.74
C MET A 304 -11.30 -11.32 -10.07
N PHE A 305 -11.85 -10.11 -10.12
CA PHE A 305 -11.32 -8.93 -9.44
C PHE A 305 -11.40 -9.05 -7.90
N ASP A 306 -10.53 -8.29 -7.21
CA ASP A 306 -10.52 -8.17 -5.76
C ASP A 306 -11.75 -7.38 -5.26
N TYR A 307 -12.32 -6.50 -6.11
CA TYR A 307 -13.66 -5.88 -5.96
C TYR A 307 -14.12 -5.18 -7.25
N VAL A 308 -15.41 -4.86 -7.32
CA VAL A 308 -16.05 -4.15 -8.43
C VAL A 308 -16.70 -2.86 -7.92
N PHE A 309 -16.64 -1.80 -8.71
CA PHE A 309 -17.29 -0.53 -8.38
C PHE A 309 -17.99 0.11 -9.57
N THR A 310 -18.98 0.96 -9.29
CA THR A 310 -19.65 1.80 -10.30
C THR A 310 -20.21 3.07 -9.64
N ASP A 311 -20.51 4.07 -10.45
CA ASP A 311 -21.19 5.30 -10.04
C ASP A 311 -22.66 5.32 -10.47
N ALA A 312 -23.38 6.38 -10.08
CA ALA A 312 -24.75 6.64 -10.52
C ALA A 312 -24.83 7.89 -11.45
N MET A 313 -23.72 8.24 -12.10
CA MET A 313 -23.59 9.46 -12.91
C MET A 313 -24.13 9.30 -14.33
N THR A 314 -24.37 8.07 -14.77
CA THR A 314 -25.00 7.75 -16.06
C THR A 314 -26.37 7.12 -15.85
N PHE A 315 -27.42 7.70 -16.44
CA PHE A 315 -28.78 7.15 -16.41
C PHE A 315 -29.63 7.65 -17.59
N THR A 316 -30.81 7.05 -17.76
CA THR A 316 -31.87 7.55 -18.65
C THR A 316 -32.87 8.35 -17.83
N ASP A 317 -33.15 9.59 -18.25
CA ASP A 317 -34.08 10.48 -17.55
C ASP A 317 -35.56 10.12 -17.79
N THR A 318 -36.48 10.87 -17.16
CA THR A 318 -37.93 10.61 -17.26
C THR A 318 -38.53 10.85 -18.64
N LYS A 319 -37.78 11.44 -19.58
CA LYS A 319 -38.17 11.67 -20.97
C LYS A 319 -37.46 10.74 -21.95
N GLY A 320 -36.70 9.75 -21.45
CA GLY A 320 -35.99 8.77 -22.28
C GLY A 320 -34.66 9.29 -22.85
N ARG A 321 -34.13 10.40 -22.35
CA ARG A 321 -32.84 10.94 -22.78
C ARG A 321 -31.72 10.32 -21.96
N ARG A 322 -30.59 10.00 -22.59
CA ARG A 322 -29.37 9.62 -21.88
C ARG A 322 -28.80 10.85 -21.19
N THR A 323 -28.41 10.68 -19.94
CA THR A 323 -27.79 11.71 -19.10
C THR A 323 -26.49 11.18 -18.53
N ARG A 324 -25.43 11.98 -18.70
CA ARG A 324 -24.15 11.85 -18.00
C ARG A 324 -23.94 13.12 -17.21
N LEU A 325 -23.95 13.03 -15.88
CA LEU A 325 -23.97 14.22 -15.01
C LEU A 325 -22.76 15.15 -15.20
N TRP A 326 -21.65 14.65 -15.73
CA TRP A 326 -20.45 15.43 -16.01
C TRP A 326 -20.42 16.08 -17.41
N MET A 327 -21.43 15.84 -18.24
CA MET A 327 -21.55 16.43 -19.58
C MET A 327 -22.67 17.47 -19.59
N PRO A 328 -22.35 18.78 -19.58
CA PRO A 328 -23.36 19.84 -19.50
C PRO A 328 -24.47 19.74 -20.56
N GLU A 329 -24.13 19.29 -21.77
CA GLU A 329 -25.06 19.15 -22.89
C GLU A 329 -26.08 18.01 -22.72
N GLU A 330 -25.85 17.11 -21.76
CA GLU A 330 -26.72 15.97 -21.44
C GLU A 330 -27.48 16.13 -20.12
N VAL A 331 -27.32 17.29 -19.48
CA VAL A 331 -27.97 17.64 -18.21
C VAL A 331 -29.16 18.56 -18.49
N PHE A 332 -30.36 18.04 -18.29
CA PHE A 332 -31.61 18.73 -18.63
C PHE A 332 -32.44 19.03 -17.38
N ILE A 333 -32.21 20.19 -16.77
CA ILE A 333 -32.85 20.58 -15.50
C ILE A 333 -34.00 21.55 -15.77
N GLU A 334 -35.23 21.09 -15.57
CA GLU A 334 -36.45 21.92 -15.63
C GLU A 334 -36.88 22.41 -14.25
N ASN A 335 -36.62 21.59 -13.23
CA ASN A 335 -36.84 21.90 -11.83
C ASN A 335 -35.76 21.21 -10.99
N GLU A 336 -34.96 21.99 -10.28
CA GLU A 336 -33.79 21.47 -9.55
C GLU A 336 -34.17 20.47 -8.44
N GLN A 337 -35.29 20.68 -7.74
CA GLN A 337 -35.72 19.77 -6.67
C GLN A 337 -36.22 18.44 -7.23
N GLN A 338 -37.01 18.45 -8.31
CA GLN A 338 -37.41 17.22 -9.00
C GLN A 338 -36.21 16.50 -9.62
N TYR A 339 -35.21 17.25 -10.10
CA TYR A 339 -33.98 16.68 -10.63
C TYR A 339 -33.15 16.02 -9.53
N MET A 340 -33.06 16.62 -8.35
CA MET A 340 -32.45 15.97 -7.19
C MET A 340 -33.19 14.71 -6.75
N ASP A 341 -34.51 14.72 -6.75
CA ASP A 341 -35.30 13.52 -6.42
C ASP A 341 -35.05 12.39 -7.43
N LEU A 342 -34.85 12.74 -8.71
CA LEU A 342 -34.43 11.80 -9.75
C LEU A 342 -33.02 11.27 -9.49
N ILE A 343 -32.03 12.13 -9.19
CA ILE A 343 -30.65 11.70 -8.87
C ILE A 343 -30.66 10.71 -7.71
N VAL A 344 -31.34 11.05 -6.61
CA VAL A 344 -31.45 10.18 -5.43
C VAL A 344 -32.11 8.84 -5.79
N GLN A 345 -33.18 8.87 -6.60
CA GLN A 345 -33.81 7.63 -7.06
C GLN A 345 -32.84 6.78 -7.90
N LYS A 346 -32.04 7.38 -8.78
CA LYS A 346 -31.07 6.66 -9.61
C LYS A 346 -29.91 6.08 -8.81
N ILE A 347 -29.47 6.78 -7.77
CA ILE A 347 -28.50 6.22 -6.82
C ILE A 347 -29.08 4.98 -6.15
N VAL A 348 -30.32 5.06 -5.62
CA VAL A 348 -30.99 3.92 -4.99
C VAL A 348 -31.19 2.74 -5.95
N ASP A 349 -31.54 3.01 -7.21
CA ASP A 349 -31.67 1.98 -8.25
C ASP A 349 -30.32 1.27 -8.51
N VAL A 350 -29.23 2.03 -8.65
CA VAL A 350 -27.87 1.51 -8.86
C VAL A 350 -27.39 0.67 -7.67
N MET A 351 -27.87 0.92 -6.45
CA MET A 351 -27.53 0.08 -5.29
C MET A 351 -27.92 -1.39 -5.43
N GLN A 352 -28.81 -1.73 -6.37
CA GLN A 352 -29.20 -3.11 -6.70
C GLN A 352 -28.24 -3.79 -7.68
N GLU A 353 -27.35 -3.03 -8.32
CA GLU A 353 -26.38 -3.57 -9.25
C GLU A 353 -25.32 -4.42 -8.53
N PRO A 354 -24.64 -5.34 -9.23
CA PRO A 354 -23.75 -6.30 -8.59
C PRO A 354 -22.32 -5.77 -8.44
N MET A 355 -22.18 -4.58 -7.83
CA MET A 355 -20.92 -3.95 -7.40
C MET A 355 -20.69 -4.08 -5.89
N ASP A 356 -19.46 -3.85 -5.44
CA ASP A 356 -19.10 -3.76 -4.02
C ASP A 356 -19.08 -2.31 -3.52
N VAL A 357 -18.49 -1.40 -4.31
CA VAL A 357 -18.25 0.00 -3.93
C VAL A 357 -19.05 0.96 -4.80
N TYR A 358 -19.70 1.93 -4.15
CA TYR A 358 -20.32 3.09 -4.81
C TYR A 358 -19.32 4.25 -4.85
N VAL A 359 -18.90 4.61 -6.06
CA VAL A 359 -17.90 5.66 -6.31
C VAL A 359 -18.52 6.93 -6.86
N ASN A 360 -17.76 8.03 -6.82
CA ASN A 360 -18.23 9.39 -7.14
C ASN A 360 -19.54 9.75 -6.40
N PRO A 361 -19.62 9.50 -5.08
CA PRO A 361 -20.90 9.52 -4.39
C PRO A 361 -21.49 10.91 -4.34
N ASN A 362 -22.81 10.98 -4.50
CA ASN A 362 -23.56 12.23 -4.36
C ASN A 362 -23.12 13.33 -5.36
N PHE A 363 -22.48 12.95 -6.47
CA PHE A 363 -22.05 13.88 -7.51
C PHE A 363 -23.21 14.74 -8.02
N LEU A 364 -22.96 16.03 -8.21
CA LEU A 364 -23.89 16.98 -8.83
C LEU A 364 -23.29 17.55 -10.12
N PRO A 365 -24.10 17.81 -11.16
CA PRO A 365 -23.63 18.50 -12.35
C PRO A 365 -23.16 19.92 -12.01
N GLU A 366 -22.26 20.47 -12.82
CA GLU A 366 -21.60 21.78 -12.60
C GLU A 366 -22.59 22.91 -12.29
N VAL A 367 -23.75 22.93 -12.95
CA VAL A 367 -24.80 23.94 -12.77
C VAL A 367 -25.47 23.93 -11.39
N MET A 368 -25.23 22.90 -10.57
CA MET A 368 -25.77 22.73 -9.21
C MET A 368 -24.69 22.57 -8.14
N SER A 369 -23.44 22.30 -8.51
CA SER A 369 -22.40 21.89 -7.57
C SER A 369 -21.94 23.01 -6.62
N ASP A 370 -22.10 24.27 -7.01
CA ASP A 370 -21.82 25.44 -6.17
C ASP A 370 -22.76 25.58 -4.95
N ARG A 371 -23.90 24.90 -5.00
CA ARG A 371 -24.95 24.85 -3.97
C ARG A 371 -25.13 23.43 -3.42
N TYR A 372 -24.06 22.65 -3.41
CA TYR A 372 -24.07 21.22 -3.07
C TYR A 372 -24.88 20.89 -1.80
N ASP A 373 -24.59 21.60 -0.71
CA ASP A 373 -25.22 21.36 0.60
C ASP A 373 -26.71 21.75 0.65
N GLU A 374 -27.17 22.64 -0.24
CA GLU A 374 -28.61 22.99 -0.35
C GLU A 374 -29.43 21.84 -0.93
N PHE A 375 -28.80 21.03 -1.79
CA PHE A 375 -29.46 19.93 -2.49
C PHE A 375 -29.40 18.61 -1.72
N TRP A 376 -28.30 18.34 -1.01
CA TRP A 376 -28.12 17.15 -0.18
C TRP A 376 -28.73 17.32 1.22
N THR A 377 -30.05 17.38 1.28
CA THR A 377 -30.81 17.45 2.52
C THR A 377 -30.67 16.17 3.36
N GLU A 378 -30.92 16.25 4.66
CA GLU A 378 -30.87 15.09 5.55
C GLU A 378 -31.72 13.91 5.05
N GLU A 379 -32.94 14.19 4.58
CA GLU A 379 -33.85 13.15 4.06
C GLU A 379 -33.25 12.41 2.85
N ARG A 380 -32.59 13.13 1.94
CA ARG A 380 -31.96 12.55 0.75
C ARG A 380 -30.73 11.72 1.13
N MET A 381 -29.91 12.25 2.05
CA MET A 381 -28.75 11.54 2.57
C MET A 381 -29.17 10.23 3.25
N ASP A 382 -30.17 10.27 4.13
CA ASP A 382 -30.69 9.12 4.85
C ASP A 382 -31.26 8.06 3.87
N LYS A 383 -31.94 8.49 2.79
CA LYS A 383 -32.46 7.58 1.76
C LYS A 383 -31.34 6.84 1.02
N VAL A 384 -30.25 7.53 0.64
CA VAL A 384 -29.10 6.90 -0.03
C VAL A 384 -28.38 5.95 0.93
N ILE A 385 -28.06 6.40 2.14
CA ILE A 385 -27.36 5.60 3.15
C ILE A 385 -28.15 4.34 3.48
N LYS A 386 -29.47 4.45 3.65
CA LYS A 386 -30.35 3.30 3.86
C LYS A 386 -30.23 2.27 2.75
N ALA A 387 -30.27 2.71 1.48
CA ALA A 387 -30.14 1.79 0.35
C ALA A 387 -28.77 1.09 0.35
N MET A 388 -27.69 1.83 0.62
CA MET A 388 -26.33 1.25 0.73
C MET A 388 -26.24 0.22 1.85
N VAL A 389 -26.81 0.49 3.03
CA VAL A 389 -26.84 -0.45 4.15
C VAL A 389 -27.62 -1.72 3.81
N GLU A 390 -28.82 -1.56 3.22
CA GLU A 390 -29.69 -2.68 2.85
C GLU A 390 -29.04 -3.59 1.80
N THR A 391 -28.22 -3.03 0.90
CA THR A 391 -27.51 -3.79 -0.14
C THR A 391 -26.03 -4.03 0.17
N LYS A 392 -25.57 -3.70 1.39
CA LYS A 392 -24.22 -3.92 1.91
C LYS A 392 -23.10 -3.32 1.05
N LYS A 393 -23.32 -2.12 0.52
CA LYS A 393 -22.33 -1.41 -0.31
C LYS A 393 -21.34 -0.63 0.53
N VAL A 394 -20.19 -0.39 -0.07
CA VAL A 394 -19.10 0.42 0.47
C VAL A 394 -19.15 1.81 -0.15
N LEU A 395 -18.79 2.84 0.62
CA LEU A 395 -18.82 4.22 0.20
C LEU A 395 -17.42 4.74 -0.12
N GLU A 396 -17.21 5.26 -1.32
CA GLU A 396 -15.99 6.01 -1.61
C GLU A 396 -15.97 7.37 -0.92
N ILE A 397 -14.80 7.83 -0.51
CA ILE A 397 -14.47 9.24 -0.31
C ILE A 397 -13.58 9.63 -1.49
N ASN A 398 -14.11 10.49 -2.35
CA ASN A 398 -13.52 10.80 -3.64
C ASN A 398 -12.67 12.08 -3.53
N ASN A 399 -11.39 11.97 -3.84
CA ASN A 399 -10.43 13.06 -3.74
C ASN A 399 -10.68 14.14 -4.78
N ARG A 400 -10.85 13.73 -6.04
CA ARG A 400 -10.94 14.65 -7.18
C ARG A 400 -12.09 15.63 -7.08
N TYR A 401 -13.25 15.16 -6.63
CA TYR A 401 -14.46 15.98 -6.53
C TYR A 401 -14.70 16.52 -5.13
N GLU A 402 -13.90 16.12 -4.14
CA GLU A 402 -14.11 16.45 -2.73
C GLU A 402 -15.52 16.07 -2.22
N ILE A 403 -15.96 14.85 -2.55
CA ILE A 403 -17.29 14.30 -2.20
C ILE A 403 -17.19 12.93 -1.53
N PRO A 404 -18.16 12.54 -0.69
CA PRO A 404 -19.29 13.34 -0.25
C PRO A 404 -18.85 14.32 0.86
N ASN A 405 -19.71 15.26 1.23
CA ASN A 405 -19.40 16.20 2.31
C ASN A 405 -19.27 15.49 3.67
N LYS A 406 -18.67 16.19 4.64
CA LYS A 406 -18.47 15.70 6.01
C LYS A 406 -19.73 15.16 6.68
N ALA A 407 -20.88 15.84 6.51
CA ALA A 407 -22.13 15.44 7.13
C ALA A 407 -22.60 14.06 6.66
N PHE A 408 -22.45 13.77 5.36
CA PHE A 408 -22.77 12.46 4.81
C PHE A 408 -21.81 11.38 5.30
N ILE A 409 -20.50 11.66 5.37
CA ILE A 409 -19.50 10.69 5.86
C ILE A 409 -19.79 10.30 7.31
N LEU A 410 -20.09 11.28 8.18
CA LEU A 410 -20.46 11.02 9.58
C LEU A 410 -21.73 10.16 9.69
N LYS A 411 -22.80 10.50 8.94
CA LYS A 411 -24.03 9.70 8.91
C LYS A 411 -23.79 8.28 8.39
N ALA A 412 -22.99 8.13 7.34
CA ALA A 412 -22.63 6.83 6.76
C ALA A 412 -21.86 5.97 7.76
N LYS A 413 -20.92 6.58 8.50
CA LYS A 413 -20.16 5.92 9.56
C LYS A 413 -21.07 5.46 10.69
N ASP A 414 -21.95 6.33 11.17
CA ASP A 414 -22.92 6.01 12.23
C ASP A 414 -23.87 4.87 11.82
N ALA A 415 -24.16 4.75 10.52
CA ALA A 415 -24.94 3.66 9.94
C ALA A 415 -24.13 2.36 9.74
N GLY A 416 -22.82 2.37 10.02
CA GLY A 416 -21.94 1.20 9.94
C GLY A 416 -21.39 0.89 8.55
N LEU A 417 -21.47 1.84 7.59
CA LEU A 417 -20.86 1.67 6.28
C LEU A 417 -19.33 1.63 6.37
N LYS A 418 -18.69 0.90 5.45
CA LYS A 418 -17.25 0.92 5.24
C LYS A 418 -16.87 1.92 4.15
N PHE A 419 -15.62 2.35 4.17
CA PHE A 419 -15.12 3.38 3.27
C PHE A 419 -13.98 2.89 2.38
N THR A 420 -13.89 3.48 1.19
CA THR A 420 -12.69 3.49 0.36
C THR A 420 -12.20 4.92 0.17
N PHE A 421 -10.90 5.11 -0.03
CA PHE A 421 -10.32 6.39 -0.47
C PHE A 421 -9.99 6.26 -1.95
N GLY A 422 -10.44 7.20 -2.77
CA GLY A 422 -10.26 7.13 -4.23
C GLY A 422 -9.74 8.43 -4.80
N THR A 423 -8.63 8.42 -5.54
CA THR A 423 -8.18 9.64 -6.24
C THR A 423 -9.08 9.96 -7.42
N ASN A 424 -9.55 8.92 -8.15
CA ASN A 424 -10.23 9.05 -9.42
C ASN A 424 -9.46 9.98 -10.38
N ASN A 425 -8.17 9.68 -10.53
CA ASN A 425 -7.21 10.47 -11.28
C ASN A 425 -7.67 10.77 -12.72
N ALA A 426 -7.41 11.98 -13.19
CA ALA A 426 -7.77 12.42 -14.53
C ALA A 426 -6.72 12.03 -15.58
N ASP A 427 -5.46 11.95 -15.16
CA ASP A 427 -4.28 11.68 -15.97
C ASP A 427 -3.27 10.83 -15.17
N GLY A 428 -2.01 10.74 -15.62
CA GLY A 428 -0.99 9.92 -14.94
C GLY A 428 -0.49 10.46 -13.59
N ASP A 429 -0.97 11.61 -13.10
CA ASP A 429 -0.73 12.06 -11.74
C ASP A 429 -1.84 11.55 -10.82
N PHE A 430 -1.49 10.62 -9.93
CA PHE A 430 -2.45 10.05 -9.00
C PHE A 430 -2.69 10.95 -7.77
N GLY A 431 -1.80 11.89 -7.46
CA GLY A 431 -1.93 12.73 -6.25
C GLY A 431 -1.73 11.96 -4.94
N LYS A 432 -2.17 12.52 -3.81
CA LYS A 432 -1.91 11.98 -2.46
C LYS A 432 -3.12 11.94 -1.52
N LEU A 433 -4.32 11.78 -2.07
CA LEU A 433 -5.55 11.57 -1.28
C LEU A 433 -5.86 12.68 -0.26
N GLU A 434 -5.50 13.93 -0.56
CA GLU A 434 -5.56 15.08 0.34
C GLU A 434 -6.93 15.27 1.01
N TYR A 435 -8.01 15.24 0.22
CA TYR A 435 -9.38 15.33 0.73
C TYR A 435 -9.74 14.14 1.62
N CYS A 436 -9.33 12.93 1.21
CA CYS A 436 -9.63 11.71 1.95
C CYS A 436 -8.94 11.72 3.32
N ILE A 437 -7.70 12.16 3.38
CA ILE A 437 -6.92 12.31 4.61
C ILE A 437 -7.56 13.38 5.51
N ARG A 438 -7.97 14.52 4.94
CA ARG A 438 -8.72 15.55 5.68
C ARG A 438 -9.99 14.96 6.29
N MET A 439 -10.77 14.20 5.51
CA MET A 439 -12.00 13.57 5.99
C MET A 439 -11.75 12.45 7.00
N LYS A 440 -10.64 11.69 6.90
CA LYS A 440 -10.21 10.77 7.96
C LYS A 440 -10.10 11.49 9.29
N GLU A 441 -9.35 12.58 9.33
CA GLU A 441 -9.11 13.35 10.55
C GLU A 441 -10.40 13.97 11.08
N GLU A 442 -11.14 14.65 10.20
CA GLU A 442 -12.34 15.39 10.58
C GLU A 442 -13.55 14.53 10.97
N CYS A 443 -13.64 13.30 10.44
CA CYS A 443 -14.70 12.34 10.74
C CYS A 443 -14.23 11.24 11.72
N GLY A 444 -12.97 11.30 12.17
CA GLY A 444 -12.35 10.33 13.06
C GLY A 444 -12.33 8.91 12.49
N LEU A 445 -12.15 8.74 11.17
CA LEU A 445 -12.07 7.43 10.53
C LEU A 445 -10.83 6.68 11.00
N THR A 446 -11.02 5.40 11.27
CA THR A 446 -9.98 4.47 11.71
C THR A 446 -9.76 3.38 10.66
N ALA A 447 -8.72 2.59 10.82
CA ALA A 447 -8.46 1.47 9.92
C ALA A 447 -9.61 0.45 9.88
N GLU A 448 -10.37 0.29 10.97
CA GLU A 448 -11.54 -0.58 11.03
C GLU A 448 -12.70 -0.07 10.17
N ASP A 449 -12.78 1.23 9.89
CA ASP A 449 -13.80 1.83 9.04
C ASP A 449 -13.54 1.55 7.54
N MET A 450 -12.34 1.10 7.18
CA MET A 450 -11.94 0.89 5.79
C MET A 450 -12.38 -0.47 5.25
N TYR A 451 -12.68 -0.50 3.96
CA TYR A 451 -13.04 -1.72 3.25
C TYR A 451 -11.83 -2.64 3.05
N LYS A 452 -11.99 -3.93 3.34
CA LYS A 452 -11.03 -4.99 3.03
C LYS A 452 -11.38 -5.58 1.66
N PRO A 453 -10.53 -5.42 0.63
CA PRO A 453 -10.74 -6.09 -0.66
C PRO A 453 -10.69 -7.61 -0.53
N ASN A 454 -11.41 -8.32 -1.41
CA ASN A 454 -11.40 -9.77 -1.50
C ASN A 454 -10.15 -10.25 -2.24
N MET A 455 -8.98 -9.96 -1.66
CA MET A 455 -7.68 -10.17 -2.30
C MET A 455 -7.45 -11.62 -2.65
N LYS A 456 -6.90 -11.84 -3.84
CA LYS A 456 -6.33 -13.12 -4.27
C LYS A 456 -4.83 -12.97 -4.49
N ILE A 457 -4.08 -14.00 -4.10
CA ILE A 457 -2.63 -14.10 -4.33
C ILE A 457 -2.37 -15.31 -5.24
#